data_AF-A0A5C8NIM7-F1
#
_entry.id   AF-A0A5C8NIM7-F1
#
_cell.length_a   1.000
_cell.length_b   1.000
_cell.length_c   1.000
_cell.angle_alpha   90.00
_cell.angle_beta   90.00
_cell.angle_gamma   90.00
#
_symmetry.space_group_name_H-M   'P 1'
#
loop_
_entity.id
_entity.type
_entity.pdbx_description
1 polymer ?
#
loop_
_entity_poly.entity_id
_entity_poly.type
_entity_poly.pdbx_seq_one_letter_code
_entity_poly.pdbx_strand_id
1 'polypeptide(L)'
;MAKSEIKLDIADLESTLDRLDSSIEEFTSYTTSFRSHTRDRLKAFNSDFIDKVDALLDNMNDDMNSDLIDQLNAIHQSGKALLNNMKEVDEEISAKIGSGSS
;
A
#
# COMPACT_ATOMS: atom_id res chain seq x y z
N MET A 1 37.91 7.57 -14.95
CA MET A 1 37.04 7.72 -13.76
C MET A 1 35.61 7.63 -14.25
N ALA A 2 34.93 6.51 -14.00
CA ALA A 2 33.56 6.32 -14.45
C ALA A 2 32.64 7.26 -13.68
N LYS A 3 32.03 8.22 -14.38
CA LYS A 3 30.96 9.05 -13.84
C LYS A 3 29.72 8.17 -13.81
N SER A 4 29.55 7.43 -12.73
CA SER A 4 28.30 6.76 -12.41
C SER A 4 27.26 7.86 -12.22
N GLU A 5 26.60 8.27 -13.30
CA GLU A 5 25.28 8.90 -13.17
C GLU A 5 24.45 7.94 -12.32
N ILE A 6 24.07 8.39 -11.13
CA ILE A 6 23.03 7.71 -10.36
C ILE A 6 21.78 7.89 -11.22
N LYS A 7 21.57 6.96 -12.15
CA LYS A 7 20.34 6.89 -12.91
C LYS A 7 19.30 6.39 -11.93
N LEU A 8 18.56 7.34 -11.35
CA LEU A 8 17.43 7.02 -10.49
C LEU A 8 16.43 6.21 -11.32
N ASP A 9 16.17 4.97 -10.92
CA ASP A 9 15.18 4.13 -11.59
C ASP A 9 13.78 4.50 -11.09
N ILE A 10 13.33 5.67 -11.55
CA ILE A 10 12.03 6.25 -11.23
C ILE A 10 10.90 5.31 -11.69
N ALA A 11 11.10 4.61 -12.80
CA ALA A 11 10.12 3.69 -13.37
C ALA A 11 9.93 2.44 -12.49
N ASP A 12 11.02 1.85 -12.01
CA ASP A 12 10.94 0.70 -11.11
C ASP A 12 10.33 1.06 -9.75
N LEU A 13 10.64 2.24 -9.22
CA LEU A 13 10.03 2.74 -7.99
C LEU A 13 8.52 2.97 -8.16
N GLU A 14 8.10 3.61 -9.26
CA GLU A 14 6.70 3.82 -9.58
C GLU A 14 5.95 2.49 -9.74
N SER A 15 6.50 1.54 -10.50
CA SER A 15 5.92 0.21 -10.66
C SER A 15 5.83 -0.57 -9.34
N THR A 16 6.81 -0.41 -8.46
CA THR A 16 6.80 -1.05 -7.14
C THR A 16 5.72 -0.47 -6.24
N LEU A 17 5.50 0.86 -6.28
CA LEU A 17 4.45 1.52 -5.52
C LEU A 17 3.05 1.12 -6.01
N ASP A 18 2.85 1.04 -7.33
CA ASP A 18 1.56 0.61 -7.89
C ASP A 18 1.25 -0.87 -7.55
N ARG A 19 2.27 -1.73 -7.50
CA ARG A 19 2.13 -3.12 -7.02
C ARG A 19 1.79 -3.18 -5.53
N LEU A 20 2.40 -2.32 -4.71
CA LEU A 20 2.09 -2.22 -3.29
C LEU A 20 0.63 -1.82 -3.08
N ASP A 21 0.16 -0.79 -3.79
CA ASP A 21 -1.23 -0.32 -3.73
C ASP A 21 -2.22 -1.43 -4.10
N SER A 22 -1.97 -2.13 -5.22
CA SER A 22 -2.79 -3.27 -5.65
C SER A 22 -2.82 -4.40 -4.60
N SER A 23 -1.68 -4.65 -3.94
CA SER A 23 -1.59 -5.69 -2.91
C SER A 23 -2.34 -5.30 -1.63
N ILE A 24 -2.34 -4.02 -1.27
CA ILE A 24 -3.13 -3.48 -0.14
C ILE A 24 -4.62 -3.67 -0.43
N GLU A 25 -5.07 -3.32 -1.63
CA GLU A 25 -6.46 -3.51 -2.05
C GLU A 25 -6.90 -4.98 -2.03
N GLU A 26 -6.07 -5.87 -2.58
CA GLU A 26 -6.36 -7.31 -2.61
C GLU A 26 -6.44 -7.90 -1.20
N PHE A 27 -5.49 -7.55 -0.32
CA PHE A 27 -5.50 -8.00 1.06
C PHE A 27 -6.72 -7.49 1.83
N THR A 28 -7.07 -6.22 1.68
CA THR A 28 -8.25 -5.59 2.30
C THR A 28 -9.54 -6.26 1.82
N SER A 29 -9.64 -6.55 0.52
CA SER A 29 -10.79 -7.22 -0.07
C SER A 29 -10.92 -8.67 0.40
N TYR A 30 -9.82 -9.42 0.43
CA TYR A 30 -9.79 -10.80 0.91
C TYR A 30 -10.26 -10.91 2.37
N THR A 31 -9.71 -10.07 3.25
CA THR A 31 -10.03 -10.10 4.69
C THR A 31 -11.48 -9.71 4.95
N THR A 32 -11.97 -8.67 4.25
CA THR A 32 -13.39 -8.28 4.29
C THR A 32 -14.30 -9.40 3.81
N SER A 33 -13.96 -10.02 2.67
CA SER A 33 -14.75 -11.10 2.09
C SER A 33 -14.75 -12.34 2.98
N PHE A 34 -13.60 -12.75 3.49
CA PHE A 34 -13.46 -13.88 4.41
C PHE A 34 -14.35 -13.70 5.63
N ARG A 35 -14.34 -12.51 6.24
CA ARG A 35 -15.20 -12.18 7.38
C ARG A 35 -16.68 -12.31 7.02
N SER A 36 -17.12 -11.64 5.96
CA SER A 36 -18.53 -11.64 5.54
C SER A 36 -19.04 -13.05 5.23
N HIS A 37 -18.27 -13.83 4.47
CA HIS A 37 -18.62 -15.22 4.16
C HIS A 37 -18.65 -16.10 5.41
N THR A 38 -17.72 -15.90 6.34
CA THR A 38 -17.69 -16.66 7.61
C THR A 38 -18.92 -16.33 8.45
N ARG A 39 -19.25 -15.04 8.62
CA ARG A 39 -20.46 -14.59 9.33
C ARG A 39 -21.74 -15.16 8.71
N ASP A 40 -21.88 -15.11 7.39
CA ASP A 40 -23.07 -15.62 6.70
C ASP A 40 -23.25 -17.13 6.86
N ARG A 41 -22.16 -17.91 6.82
CA ARG A 41 -22.20 -19.36 7.06
C ARG A 41 -22.58 -19.70 8.50
N LEU A 42 -22.22 -18.85 9.45
CA LEU A 42 -22.41 -19.12 10.87
C LEU A 42 -23.82 -18.77 11.37
N LYS A 43 -24.56 -17.90 10.68
CA LYS A 43 -25.97 -17.59 10.97
C LYS A 43 -26.89 -18.82 11.08
N ALA A 44 -26.50 -19.96 10.53
CA ALA A 44 -27.25 -21.21 10.59
C ALA A 44 -27.05 -22.04 11.88
N PHE A 45 -26.16 -21.63 12.79
CA PHE A 45 -25.82 -22.37 14.02
C PHE A 45 -26.49 -21.75 15.29
N ASN A 46 -26.36 -22.39 16.46
CA ASN A 46 -26.92 -21.90 17.74
C ASN A 46 -26.34 -20.54 18.18
N SER A 47 -27.13 -19.70 18.89
CA SER A 47 -26.81 -18.29 19.19
C SER A 47 -25.49 -18.07 19.93
N ASP A 48 -25.23 -18.81 21.01
CA ASP A 48 -24.05 -18.57 21.86
C ASP A 48 -22.72 -18.87 21.15
N PHE A 49 -22.75 -19.72 20.12
CA PHE A 49 -21.61 -19.98 19.25
C PHE A 49 -21.43 -18.84 18.24
N ILE A 50 -22.53 -18.31 17.69
CA ILE A 50 -22.50 -17.16 16.79
C ILE A 50 -21.93 -15.94 17.50
N ASP A 51 -22.40 -15.62 18.71
CA ASP A 51 -21.96 -14.43 19.45
C ASP A 51 -20.45 -14.41 19.70
N LYS A 52 -19.86 -15.56 20.03
CA LYS A 52 -18.41 -15.69 20.22
C LYS A 52 -17.62 -15.56 18.92
N VAL A 53 -18.15 -16.08 17.81
CA VAL A 53 -17.48 -15.97 16.52
C VAL A 53 -17.62 -14.55 15.95
N ASP A 54 -18.77 -13.90 16.12
CA ASP A 54 -18.94 -12.51 15.72
C ASP A 54 -17.96 -11.59 16.47
N ALA A 55 -17.79 -11.77 17.78
CA ALA A 55 -16.80 -11.02 18.56
C ALA A 55 -15.35 -11.27 18.08
N LEU A 56 -15.00 -12.51 17.69
CA LEU A 56 -13.70 -12.82 17.10
C LEU A 56 -13.51 -12.16 15.73
N LEU A 57 -14.53 -12.17 14.88
CA LEU A 57 -14.52 -11.55 13.56
C LEU A 57 -14.47 -10.02 13.62
N ASP A 58 -15.06 -9.42 14.65
CA ASP A 58 -14.98 -7.98 14.92
C ASP A 58 -13.59 -7.60 15.46
N ASN A 59 -13.00 -8.37 16.38
CA ASN A 59 -11.61 -8.13 16.79
C ASN A 59 -10.61 -8.27 15.62
N MET A 60 -10.84 -9.19 14.69
CA MET A 60 -10.04 -9.29 13.47
C MET A 60 -10.20 -8.09 12.53
N ASN A 61 -11.33 -7.39 12.59
CA ASN A 61 -11.56 -6.15 11.84
C ASN A 61 -10.84 -4.97 12.50
N ASP A 62 -10.94 -4.87 13.82
CA ASP A 62 -10.57 -3.65 14.55
C ASP A 62 -9.08 -3.57 14.88
N ASP A 63 -8.39 -4.69 15.15
CA ASP A 63 -7.02 -4.62 15.70
C ASP A 63 -5.93 -5.07 14.73
N MET A 64 -6.12 -6.17 13.98
CA MET A 64 -5.00 -6.77 13.21
C MET A 64 -4.95 -6.35 11.74
N ASN A 65 -6.11 -6.12 11.11
CA ASN A 65 -6.15 -5.71 9.70
C ASN A 65 -6.00 -4.19 9.54
N SER A 66 -6.58 -3.40 10.43
CA SER A 66 -6.51 -1.94 10.42
C SER A 66 -5.06 -1.46 10.57
N ASP A 67 -4.35 -1.88 11.62
CA ASP A 67 -2.98 -1.46 11.90
C ASP A 67 -2.01 -1.81 10.76
N LEU A 68 -2.12 -3.02 10.20
CA LEU A 68 -1.27 -3.45 9.09
C LEU A 68 -1.59 -2.67 7.80
N ILE A 69 -2.88 -2.48 7.49
CA ILE A 69 -3.30 -1.68 6.32
C ILE A 69 -2.83 -0.24 6.47
N ASP A 70 -2.94 0.35 7.65
CA ASP A 70 -2.49 1.71 7.94
C ASP A 70 -0.98 1.86 7.77
N GLN A 71 -0.19 0.89 8.25
CA GLN A 71 1.25 0.86 8.04
C GLN A 71 1.63 0.72 6.55
N LEU A 72 0.95 -0.15 5.80
CA LEU A 72 1.19 -0.32 4.37
C LEU A 72 0.83 0.93 3.58
N ASN A 73 -0.28 1.58 3.93
CA ASN A 73 -0.70 2.86 3.36
C ASN A 73 0.32 3.97 3.65
N ALA A 74 0.84 4.04 4.88
CA ALA A 74 1.86 5.01 5.25
C ALA A 74 3.18 4.82 4.47
N ILE A 75 3.58 3.57 4.24
CA ILE A 75 4.74 3.22 3.40
C ILE A 75 4.48 3.65 1.94
N HIS A 76 3.30 3.33 1.39
CA HIS A 76 2.93 3.71 0.03
C HIS A 76 2.95 5.23 -0.17
N GLN A 77 2.35 5.99 0.76
CA GLN A 77 2.35 7.45 0.74
C GLN A 77 3.75 8.04 0.83
N SER A 78 4.59 7.51 1.73
CA SER A 78 5.98 7.95 1.88
C SER A 78 6.79 7.67 0.61
N GLY A 79 6.57 6.53 -0.02
CA GLY A 79 7.19 6.17 -1.30
C GLY A 79 6.75 7.07 -2.45
N LYS A 80 5.45 7.40 -2.56
CA LYS A 80 4.95 8.39 -3.54
C LYS A 80 5.57 9.76 -3.33
N ALA A 81 5.70 10.22 -2.09
CA ALA A 81 6.36 11.49 -1.79
C ALA A 81 7.84 11.49 -2.23
N LEU A 82 8.55 10.40 -1.96
CA LEU A 82 9.93 10.22 -2.42
C LEU A 82 10.03 10.21 -3.96
N LEU A 83 9.14 9.49 -4.65
CA LEU A 83 9.07 9.44 -6.11
C LEU A 83 8.86 10.84 -6.70
N ASN A 84 7.95 11.63 -6.13
CA ASN A 84 7.68 12.99 -6.59
C ASN A 84 8.90 13.90 -6.41
N ASN A 85 9.57 13.83 -5.26
CA ASN A 85 10.80 14.58 -5.01
C ASN A 85 11.91 14.17 -5.99
N MET A 86 12.00 12.88 -6.34
CA MET A 86 12.96 12.41 -7.35
C MET A 86 12.66 12.97 -8.75
N LYS A 87 11.39 13.01 -9.15
CA LYS A 87 10.95 13.62 -10.42
C LYS A 87 11.27 15.11 -10.46
N GLU A 88 10.99 15.84 -9.38
CA GLU A 88 11.29 17.28 -9.25
C GLU A 88 12.79 17.57 -9.37
N VAL A 89 13.63 16.78 -8.68
CA VAL A 89 15.10 16.92 -8.75
C VAL A 89 15.63 16.64 -10.16
N ASP A 90 15.09 15.61 -10.84
CA ASP A 90 15.49 15.28 -12.22
C ASP A 90 15.14 16.42 -13.20
N GLU A 91 13.96 17.01 -13.05
CA GLU A 91 13.51 18.18 -13.82
C GLU A 91 14.40 19.41 -13.57
N GLU A 92 14.74 19.71 -12.31
CA GLU A 92 15.62 20.82 -11.96
C GLU A 92 17.03 20.67 -12.55
N ILE A 93 17.60 19.46 -12.48
CA ILE A 93 18.92 19.16 -13.03
C ILE A 93 18.89 19.32 -14.56
N SER A 94 17.86 18.77 -15.21
CA SER A 94 17.66 18.88 -16.65
C SER A 94 17.55 20.34 -17.12
N ALA A 95 16.79 21.16 -16.39
CA ALA A 95 16.65 22.60 -16.68
C ALA A 95 17.98 23.35 -16.55
N LYS A 96 18.76 23.08 -15.48
CA LYS A 96 20.08 23.71 -15.26
C LYS A 96 21.07 23.36 -16.39
N ILE A 97 21.11 22.10 -16.83
CA ILE A 97 21.97 21.66 -17.94
C ILE A 97 21.53 22.31 -19.26
N GLY A 98 20.23 22.36 -19.55
CA GLY A 98 19.70 23.00 -20.75
C GLY A 98 19.99 24.50 -20.84
N SER A 99 20.00 25.20 -19.70
CA SER A 99 20.29 26.64 -19.62
C SER A 99 21.77 27.01 -19.74
N GLY A 100 22.69 26.06 -19.52
CA GLY A 100 24.14 26.28 -19.58
C GLY A 100 24.77 26.14 -20.98
N SER A 101 23.95 25.84 -22.00
CA SER A 101 24.39 25.67 -23.40
C SER A 101 24.11 26.91 -24.29
N SER A 102 23.92 28.09 -23.71
CA SER A 102 23.72 29.37 -24.42
C SER A 102 24.92 30.30 -24.29
#